data_AF-A2ELQ3-F1
#
_entry.id   AF-A2ELQ3-F1
#
_cell.length_a   1.000
_cell.length_b   1.000
_cell.length_c   1.000
_cell.angle_alpha   90.00
_cell.angle_beta   90.00
_cell.angle_gamma   90.00
#
_symmetry.space_group_name_H-M   'P 1'
#
loop_
_entity.id
_entity.type
_entity.pdbx_description
1 polymer ?
#
loop_
_entity_poly.entity_id
_entity_poly.type
_entity_poly.pdbx_seq_one_letter_code
_entity_poly.pdbx_strand_id
1 'polypeptide(L)'
;MMLYPLNFINLTEETIFYDQSVINHRNIGQCVFHIQRNFDLSINVSKFDKFVLELKTIGQFDMNFYQQTSSPLSFRNCHGIFTKFIDGKLPNSLSIYDASRIFDSKEHYTMNRLYFHQKAEISSDTKTFLHVSPFYLDLHASYKKNNNVTIVPRNLELNSVTQETNDEITTSNLILEYQTYSKFRGIENLSNLYINFSLSKVPFLYIENLQVRNEKLKIHCLNIVSSEQLFVDDMVQNISIDVVCFNHSNVKDFQVVYISDHWQFDSKTRVFDLVLRDRGDHKCFAFEKRQPDPKSPSPKKNLTLFIVLPVSVIVLILLIVVLTFYVIKWHKKHSINSFMSAEISQTDVTQGLL
;
A
#
# COMPACT_ATOMS: atom_id res chain seq x y z
N MET A 1 34.09 -20.40 44.65
CA MET A 1 33.22 -19.57 43.79
C MET A 1 31.80 -20.05 44.02
N MET A 2 31.01 -19.30 44.79
CA MET A 2 29.70 -19.75 45.29
C MET A 2 28.62 -19.58 44.21
N LEU A 3 27.98 -20.69 43.84
CA LEU A 3 26.74 -20.72 43.06
C LEU A 3 25.58 -20.41 44.01
N TYR A 4 24.96 -19.24 43.87
CA TYR A 4 23.68 -18.96 44.52
C TYR A 4 22.53 -19.49 43.66
N PRO A 5 21.55 -20.22 44.24
CA PRO A 5 20.30 -20.52 43.56
C PRO A 5 19.46 -19.24 43.50
N LEU A 6 19.25 -18.70 42.30
CA LEU A 6 18.39 -17.54 42.09
C LEU A 6 16.92 -17.95 42.28
N ASN A 7 16.29 -17.34 43.28
CA ASN A 7 14.87 -17.45 43.60
C ASN A 7 14.00 -17.02 42.41
N PHE A 8 12.82 -17.62 42.31
CA PHE A 8 11.75 -17.28 41.38
C PHE A 8 11.35 -15.80 41.56
N ILE A 9 11.74 -14.95 40.61
CA ILE A 9 11.26 -13.57 40.56
C ILE A 9 10.17 -13.49 39.50
N ASN A 10 8.96 -13.16 39.95
CA ASN A 10 7.83 -12.85 39.08
C ASN A 10 8.07 -11.43 38.54
N LEU A 11 8.80 -11.31 37.43
CA LEU A 11 9.25 -10.04 36.87
C LEU A 11 8.24 -9.55 35.84
N THR A 12 7.54 -8.46 36.17
CA THR A 12 6.53 -7.86 35.29
C THR A 12 7.08 -6.83 34.32
N GLU A 13 8.30 -6.30 34.50
CA GLU A 13 9.00 -5.43 33.54
C GLU A 13 10.35 -5.04 34.15
N GLU A 14 11.43 -5.76 33.85
CA GLU A 14 12.78 -5.30 34.18
C GLU A 14 13.69 -5.45 32.95
N THR A 15 14.40 -4.36 32.62
CA THR A 15 15.57 -4.39 31.77
C THR A 15 16.73 -4.99 32.55
N ILE A 16 17.04 -6.26 32.30
CA ILE A 16 18.10 -6.95 33.04
C ILE A 16 19.39 -6.91 32.22
N PHE A 17 20.45 -6.35 32.81
CA PHE A 17 21.80 -6.36 32.26
C PHE A 17 22.52 -7.63 32.74
N TYR A 18 22.86 -8.52 31.81
CA TYR A 18 23.61 -9.75 32.11
C TYR A 18 25.08 -9.62 31.70
N ASP A 19 25.97 -10.14 32.55
CA ASP A 19 27.41 -10.31 32.31
C ASP A 19 27.80 -11.81 32.34
N GLN A 20 26.81 -12.69 32.12
CA GLN A 20 26.97 -14.15 32.11
C GLN A 20 26.82 -14.70 30.69
N SER A 21 27.60 -15.74 30.35
CA SER A 21 27.57 -16.42 29.05
C SER A 21 26.38 -17.36 28.86
N VAL A 22 25.66 -17.72 29.93
CA VAL A 22 24.47 -18.58 29.87
C VAL A 22 23.37 -18.02 30.77
N ILE A 23 22.17 -17.82 30.22
CA ILE A 23 20.98 -17.37 30.95
C ILE A 23 19.92 -18.47 30.88
N ASN A 24 19.42 -18.92 32.03
CA ASN A 24 18.36 -19.93 32.13
C ASN A 24 17.13 -19.35 32.80
N HIS A 25 15.98 -19.38 32.12
CA HIS A 25 14.72 -18.85 32.64
C HIS A 25 13.54 -19.79 32.43
N ARG A 26 12.64 -19.86 33.43
CA ARG A 26 11.41 -20.68 33.39
C ARG A 26 10.21 -19.88 33.90
N ASN A 27 9.06 -19.99 33.23
CA ASN A 27 7.76 -19.41 33.62
C ASN A 27 7.78 -17.87 33.78
N ILE A 28 8.01 -17.13 32.70
CA ILE A 28 8.05 -15.65 32.74
C ILE A 28 6.82 -15.06 32.04
N GLY A 29 6.06 -14.17 32.67
CA GLY A 29 4.96 -13.46 31.99
C GLY A 29 5.46 -12.69 30.75
N GLN A 30 6.25 -11.63 30.95
CA GLN A 30 6.86 -10.89 29.86
C GLN A 30 8.36 -10.80 30.08
N CYS A 31 9.15 -11.07 29.03
CA CYS A 31 10.60 -10.95 29.10
C CYS A 31 11.13 -10.04 27.98
N VAL A 32 11.87 -9.00 28.36
CA VAL A 32 12.57 -8.11 27.44
C VAL A 32 14.04 -8.09 27.84
N PHE A 33 14.90 -8.63 26.99
CA PHE A 33 16.34 -8.60 27.20
C PHE A 33 16.96 -7.45 26.40
N HIS A 34 17.67 -6.56 27.07
CA HIS A 34 18.51 -5.54 26.44
C HIS A 34 19.98 -5.84 26.74
N ILE A 35 20.73 -6.27 25.74
CA ILE A 35 22.15 -6.62 25.89
C ILE A 35 23.01 -5.59 25.14
N GLN A 36 23.97 -4.98 25.85
CA GLN A 36 24.78 -3.86 25.38
C GLN A 36 26.27 -4.18 25.19
N ARG A 37 26.70 -5.43 25.39
CA ARG A 37 28.10 -5.83 25.25
C ARG A 37 28.26 -7.04 24.33
N ASN A 38 29.42 -7.14 23.68
CA ASN A 38 29.80 -8.29 22.85
C ASN A 38 30.26 -9.43 23.74
N PHE A 39 29.47 -10.49 23.83
CA PHE A 39 29.88 -11.78 24.37
C PHE A 39 29.04 -12.88 23.72
N ASP A 40 29.62 -14.08 23.63
CA ASP A 40 28.87 -15.26 23.24
C ASP A 40 27.88 -15.60 24.36
N LEU A 41 26.59 -15.59 24.02
CA LEU A 41 25.52 -15.80 24.98
C LEU A 41 24.63 -16.95 24.52
N SER A 42 24.39 -17.88 25.44
CA SER A 42 23.33 -18.87 25.31
C SER A 42 22.17 -18.54 26.23
N ILE A 43 20.98 -18.35 25.65
CA ILE A 43 19.75 -18.14 26.44
C ILE A 43 18.88 -19.38 26.29
N ASN A 44 18.58 -20.02 27.41
CA ASN A 44 17.65 -21.13 27.50
C ASN A 44 16.36 -20.65 28.18
N VAL A 45 15.27 -20.60 27.42
CA VAL A 45 13.97 -20.13 27.92
C VAL A 45 12.93 -21.23 27.80
N SER A 46 12.11 -21.37 28.85
CA SER A 46 10.91 -22.23 28.83
C SER A 46 9.72 -21.49 29.42
N LYS A 47 8.56 -21.56 28.75
CA LYS A 47 7.27 -20.97 29.14
C LYS A 47 7.30 -19.45 29.38
N PHE A 48 6.84 -18.67 28.40
CA PHE A 48 6.73 -17.21 28.46
C PHE A 48 5.46 -16.62 27.79
N ASP A 49 4.83 -15.54 28.27
CA ASP A 49 3.65 -14.96 27.56
C ASP A 49 4.04 -14.00 26.43
N LYS A 50 5.20 -13.34 26.54
CA LYS A 50 5.82 -12.52 25.49
C LYS A 50 7.33 -12.47 25.66
N PHE A 51 8.08 -12.66 24.58
CA PHE A 51 9.55 -12.53 24.61
C PHE A 51 10.04 -11.58 23.52
N VAL A 52 10.84 -10.61 23.92
CA VAL A 52 11.53 -9.67 23.03
C VAL A 52 13.01 -9.71 23.37
N LEU A 53 13.85 -9.97 22.38
CA LEU A 53 15.30 -9.77 22.50
C LEU A 53 15.70 -8.57 21.66
N GLU A 54 16.35 -7.61 22.30
CA GLU A 54 16.97 -6.46 21.66
C GLU A 54 18.47 -6.43 21.98
N LEU A 55 19.30 -6.63 20.96
CA LEU A 55 20.76 -6.55 21.09
C LEU A 55 21.24 -5.20 20.56
N LYS A 56 22.09 -4.49 21.30
CA LYS A 56 22.71 -3.24 20.78
C LYS A 56 24.08 -3.47 20.15
N THR A 57 24.63 -4.67 20.22
CA THR A 57 26.00 -4.98 19.81
C THR A 57 26.12 -6.37 19.15
N ILE A 58 27.16 -6.55 18.32
CA ILE A 58 27.34 -7.69 17.38
C ILE A 58 28.16 -8.81 18.05
N GLY A 59 27.56 -9.99 18.20
CA GLY A 59 28.23 -11.22 18.69
C GLY A 59 27.51 -12.47 18.17
N GLN A 60 28.09 -13.66 18.38
CA GLN A 60 27.40 -14.91 18.09
C GLN A 60 26.47 -15.26 19.26
N PHE A 61 25.18 -15.48 18.99
CA PHE A 61 24.19 -15.80 20.02
C PHE A 61 23.51 -17.11 19.68
N ASP A 62 23.51 -18.05 20.62
CA ASP A 62 22.83 -19.35 20.51
C ASP A 62 21.63 -19.38 21.45
N MET A 63 20.43 -19.12 20.93
CA MET A 63 19.21 -19.22 21.73
C MET A 63 18.53 -20.56 21.55
N ASN A 64 18.21 -21.20 22.68
CA ASN A 64 17.51 -22.47 22.72
C ASN A 64 16.18 -22.33 23.46
N PHE A 65 15.08 -22.60 22.77
CA PHE A 65 13.75 -22.65 23.37
C PHE A 65 13.35 -24.10 23.57
N TYR A 66 13.04 -24.52 24.81
CA TYR A 66 12.79 -25.94 25.17
C TYR A 66 11.32 -26.25 25.51
N GLN A 67 10.49 -25.24 25.77
CA GLN A 67 9.08 -25.48 26.08
C GLN A 67 8.26 -24.23 25.79
N GLN A 68 7.27 -24.39 24.92
CA GLN A 68 6.55 -23.27 24.33
C GLN A 68 5.16 -23.07 24.93
N THR A 69 4.90 -21.81 25.21
CA THR A 69 3.62 -21.12 25.38
C THR A 69 3.27 -20.46 24.05
N SER A 70 1.98 -20.25 23.78
CA SER A 70 1.35 -19.75 22.55
C SER A 70 1.71 -18.30 22.14
N SER A 71 2.96 -17.90 22.35
CA SER A 71 3.36 -16.52 22.60
C SER A 71 4.18 -15.92 21.45
N PRO A 72 4.07 -14.60 21.21
CA PRO A 72 4.83 -13.92 20.17
C PRO A 72 6.32 -13.79 20.55
N LEU A 73 7.17 -13.92 19.54
CA LEU A 73 8.63 -13.79 19.63
C LEU A 73 9.14 -12.70 18.68
N SER A 74 9.99 -11.80 19.16
CA SER A 74 10.57 -10.71 18.37
C SER A 74 12.07 -10.59 18.56
N PHE A 75 12.82 -10.50 17.46
CA PHE A 75 14.28 -10.33 17.42
C PHE A 75 14.68 -9.01 16.79
N ARG A 76 15.30 -8.10 17.55
CA ARG A 76 15.68 -6.75 17.10
C ARG A 76 17.18 -6.50 17.23
N ASN A 77 17.77 -5.88 16.20
CA ASN A 77 19.20 -5.57 16.06
C ASN A 77 20.10 -6.82 16.22
N CYS A 78 19.61 -7.94 15.72
CA CYS A 78 20.13 -9.29 15.96
C CYS A 78 21.03 -9.74 14.80
N HIS A 79 22.22 -9.16 14.66
CA HIS A 79 23.16 -9.55 13.61
C HIS A 79 23.89 -10.85 13.97
N GLY A 80 23.72 -11.91 13.17
CA GLY A 80 24.45 -13.16 13.36
C GLY A 80 23.91 -14.04 14.48
N ILE A 81 22.63 -13.86 14.86
CA ILE A 81 21.98 -14.74 15.83
C ILE A 81 21.64 -16.08 15.19
N PHE A 82 22.03 -17.14 15.90
CA PHE A 82 21.63 -18.51 15.66
C PHE A 82 20.49 -18.83 16.65
N THR A 83 19.27 -18.83 16.16
CA THR A 83 18.13 -19.28 16.96
C THR A 83 17.84 -20.73 16.63
N LYS A 84 17.97 -21.61 17.62
CA LYS A 84 17.59 -23.01 17.49
C LYS A 84 16.34 -23.26 18.31
N PHE A 85 15.27 -23.69 17.65
CA PHE A 85 14.08 -24.13 18.36
C PHE A 85 14.26 -25.61 18.69
N ILE A 86 14.48 -25.90 19.98
CA ILE A 86 14.64 -27.27 20.45
C ILE A 86 13.23 -27.84 20.71
N ASP A 87 13.03 -29.11 20.41
CA ASP A 87 11.74 -29.83 20.49
C ASP A 87 10.70 -29.49 19.42
N GLY A 88 11.11 -28.76 18.37
CA GLY A 88 10.35 -28.54 17.15
C GLY A 88 8.92 -28.05 17.38
N LYS A 89 8.78 -26.98 18.15
CA LYS A 89 7.57 -26.15 18.19
C LYS A 89 7.96 -24.70 17.96
N LEU A 90 7.51 -24.13 16.84
CA LEU A 90 7.75 -22.74 16.47
C LEU A 90 6.74 -21.79 17.14
N PRO A 91 7.14 -20.55 17.50
CA PRO A 91 6.26 -19.62 18.18
C PRO A 91 5.04 -19.31 17.32
N ASN A 92 3.92 -18.96 17.97
CA ASN A 92 2.69 -18.61 17.24
C ASN A 92 2.90 -17.42 16.31
N SER A 93 3.75 -16.47 16.68
CA SER A 93 4.13 -15.32 15.86
C SER A 93 5.63 -15.09 15.99
N LEU A 94 6.30 -14.89 14.86
CA LEU A 94 7.73 -14.59 14.80
C LEU A 94 7.98 -13.30 14.01
N SER A 95 8.62 -12.33 14.64
CA SER A 95 9.07 -11.10 14.00
C SER A 95 10.59 -11.01 14.01
N ILE A 96 11.20 -10.92 12.83
CA ILE A 96 12.64 -10.87 12.63
C ILE A 96 13.00 -9.54 12.02
N TYR A 97 13.84 -8.77 12.70
CA TYR A 97 14.26 -7.45 12.24
C TYR A 97 15.67 -7.44 11.64
N ASP A 98 16.46 -8.51 11.75
CA ASP A 98 17.83 -8.60 11.21
C ASP A 98 18.20 -10.03 10.79
N ALA A 99 19.40 -10.19 10.20
CA ALA A 99 19.94 -11.46 9.73
C ALA A 99 20.04 -12.50 10.86
N SER A 100 18.97 -13.26 10.99
CA SER A 100 18.80 -14.33 11.97
C SER A 100 18.73 -15.65 11.24
N ARG A 101 19.45 -16.67 11.71
CA ARG A 101 19.34 -18.05 11.23
C ARG A 101 18.47 -18.86 12.16
N ILE A 102 17.47 -19.52 11.59
CA ILE A 102 16.58 -20.41 12.34
C ILE A 102 16.90 -21.84 11.99
N PHE A 103 17.45 -22.61 12.94
CA PHE A 103 17.69 -24.04 12.81
C PHE A 103 16.59 -24.83 13.49
N ASP A 104 16.06 -25.84 12.80
CA ASP A 104 15.07 -26.74 13.36
C ASP A 104 15.22 -28.17 12.82
N SER A 105 14.75 -29.15 13.58
CA SER A 105 15.00 -30.58 13.36
C SER A 105 13.75 -31.40 13.05
N LYS A 106 12.58 -30.80 12.81
CA LYS A 106 11.39 -31.53 12.32
C LYS A 106 10.99 -31.12 10.91
N GLU A 107 10.15 -31.95 10.32
CA GLU A 107 9.77 -31.83 8.91
C GLU A 107 8.59 -30.87 8.66
N HIS A 108 7.70 -30.65 9.64
CA HIS A 108 6.46 -29.88 9.43
C HIS A 108 6.11 -28.96 10.60
N TYR A 109 5.80 -27.70 10.27
CA TYR A 109 5.39 -26.67 11.24
C TYR A 109 4.20 -25.87 10.77
N THR A 110 3.43 -25.38 11.73
CA THR A 110 2.41 -24.35 11.53
C THR A 110 2.70 -23.19 12.46
N MET A 111 2.76 -21.98 11.92
CA MET A 111 2.92 -20.74 12.66
C MET A 111 1.79 -19.80 12.24
N ASN A 112 1.21 -19.06 13.19
CA ASN A 112 0.14 -18.14 12.84
C ASN A 112 0.73 -16.99 12.01
N ARG A 113 1.87 -16.40 12.39
CA ARG A 113 2.41 -15.24 11.65
C ARG A 113 3.92 -15.23 11.57
N LEU A 114 4.46 -14.89 10.40
CA LEU A 114 5.89 -14.70 10.17
C LEU A 114 6.12 -13.30 9.57
N TYR A 115 6.94 -12.48 10.21
CA TYR A 115 7.22 -11.10 9.79
C TYR A 115 8.72 -10.90 9.61
N PHE A 116 9.15 -10.50 8.42
CA PHE A 116 10.52 -10.06 8.17
C PHE A 116 10.53 -8.56 7.93
N HIS A 117 11.23 -7.82 8.79
CA HIS A 117 11.35 -6.37 8.68
C HIS A 117 12.61 -5.93 7.92
N GLN A 118 13.63 -6.79 7.80
CA GLN A 118 14.85 -6.54 7.03
C GLN A 118 15.38 -7.86 6.42
N LYS A 119 16.70 -7.95 6.16
CA LYS A 119 17.36 -9.13 5.63
C LYS A 119 17.30 -10.28 6.64
N ALA A 120 16.55 -11.34 6.35
CA ALA A 120 16.45 -12.56 7.16
C ALA A 120 17.02 -13.79 6.41
N GLU A 121 17.58 -14.77 7.10
CA GLU A 121 18.08 -16.01 6.48
C GLU A 121 17.48 -17.23 7.19
N ILE A 122 16.57 -17.98 6.56
CA ILE A 122 16.04 -19.22 7.16
C ILE A 122 16.82 -20.42 6.64
N SER A 123 17.32 -21.28 7.51
CA SER A 123 18.08 -22.46 7.09
C SER A 123 17.79 -23.66 7.97
N SER A 124 17.32 -24.76 7.39
CA SER A 124 17.16 -26.02 8.12
C SER A 124 18.13 -27.09 7.65
N ASP A 125 18.65 -27.89 8.57
CA ASP A 125 19.49 -29.05 8.24
C ASP A 125 18.64 -30.21 7.70
N THR A 126 17.32 -30.18 7.95
CA THR A 126 16.35 -31.19 7.52
C THR A 126 15.30 -30.56 6.61
N LYS A 127 14.67 -31.36 5.75
CA LYS A 127 13.61 -30.86 4.89
C LYS A 127 12.43 -30.40 5.74
N THR A 128 12.16 -29.11 5.76
CA THR A 128 11.23 -28.44 6.66
C THR A 128 10.18 -27.66 5.87
N PHE A 129 8.91 -27.88 6.18
CA PHE A 129 7.77 -27.13 5.65
C PHE A 129 7.22 -26.19 6.72
N LEU A 130 7.22 -24.89 6.42
CA LEU A 130 6.71 -23.83 7.29
C LEU A 130 5.36 -23.34 6.77
N HIS A 131 4.26 -23.84 7.31
CA HIS A 131 2.92 -23.33 7.01
C HIS A 131 2.65 -22.08 7.83
N VAL A 132 2.43 -20.94 7.17
CA VAL A 132 2.32 -19.62 7.84
C VAL A 132 1.13 -18.82 7.32
N SER A 133 0.49 -17.97 8.15
CA SER A 133 -0.70 -17.21 7.70
C SER A 133 -1.04 -15.98 8.57
N PRO A 134 -0.42 -14.79 8.35
CA PRO A 134 0.29 -14.39 7.14
C PRO A 134 1.82 -14.55 7.21
N PHE A 135 2.45 -14.53 6.04
CA PHE A 135 3.87 -14.20 5.86
C PHE A 135 3.97 -12.77 5.34
N TYR A 136 4.62 -11.90 6.09
CA TYR A 136 4.76 -10.48 5.79
C TYR A 136 6.22 -10.11 5.56
N LEU A 137 6.48 -9.45 4.43
CA LEU A 137 7.79 -8.88 4.07
C LEU A 137 7.68 -7.35 4.10
N ASP A 138 8.39 -6.70 5.03
CA ASP A 138 8.36 -5.24 5.23
C ASP A 138 9.38 -4.50 4.36
N LEU A 139 9.35 -3.17 4.41
CA LEU A 139 10.24 -2.30 3.66
C LEU A 139 11.72 -2.66 3.86
N HIS A 140 12.42 -3.00 2.76
CA HIS A 140 13.82 -3.50 2.72
C HIS A 140 14.04 -4.92 3.23
N ALA A 141 12.97 -5.67 3.51
CA ALA A 141 13.08 -7.08 3.76
C ALA A 141 13.61 -7.80 2.52
N SER A 142 14.59 -8.66 2.75
CA SER A 142 14.97 -9.69 1.81
C SER A 142 15.05 -10.96 2.62
N TYR A 143 14.75 -12.10 2.01
CA TYR A 143 15.01 -13.34 2.69
C TYR A 143 15.81 -14.26 1.79
N LYS A 144 16.67 -15.03 2.44
CA LYS A 144 17.39 -16.13 1.82
C LYS A 144 16.96 -17.39 2.54
N LYS A 145 16.59 -18.41 1.79
CA LYS A 145 16.37 -19.74 2.36
C LYS A 145 17.40 -20.71 1.81
N ASN A 146 17.71 -21.76 2.57
CA ASN A 146 18.37 -22.93 2.01
C ASN A 146 17.33 -23.86 1.35
N ASN A 147 17.79 -24.78 0.49
CA ASN A 147 16.90 -25.68 -0.27
C ASN A 147 16.07 -26.63 0.62
N ASN A 148 16.45 -26.77 1.88
CA ASN A 148 15.76 -27.62 2.83
C ASN A 148 14.52 -26.95 3.44
N VAL A 149 14.36 -25.62 3.31
CA VAL A 149 13.20 -24.91 3.84
C VAL A 149 12.21 -24.59 2.72
N THR A 150 10.94 -24.91 2.96
CA THR A 150 9.82 -24.51 2.10
C THR A 150 8.83 -23.72 2.93
N ILE A 151 8.65 -22.44 2.63
CA ILE A 151 7.64 -21.58 3.27
C ILE A 151 6.36 -21.69 2.45
N VAL A 152 5.27 -22.10 3.08
CA VAL A 152 3.96 -22.28 2.46
C VAL A 152 2.98 -21.31 3.12
N PRO A 153 3.01 -20.01 2.73
CA PRO A 153 2.08 -19.05 3.27
C PRO A 153 0.66 -19.28 2.72
N ARG A 154 -0.37 -19.14 3.56
CA ARG A 154 -1.74 -18.98 3.05
C ARG A 154 -1.92 -17.59 2.42
N ASN A 155 -1.39 -16.58 3.10
CA ASN A 155 -1.35 -15.18 2.68
C ASN A 155 0.11 -14.72 2.66
N LEU A 156 0.57 -14.26 1.51
CA LEU A 156 1.84 -13.56 1.34
C LEU A 156 1.53 -12.07 1.20
N GLU A 157 2.03 -11.26 2.12
CA GLU A 157 1.85 -9.82 2.14
C GLU A 157 3.19 -9.14 1.90
N LEU A 158 3.25 -8.37 0.82
CA LEU A 158 4.43 -7.66 0.39
C LEU A 158 4.22 -6.18 0.67
N ASN A 159 5.11 -5.61 1.46
CA ASN A 159 5.18 -4.18 1.72
C ASN A 159 6.61 -3.67 1.56
N SER A 160 7.30 -4.20 0.54
CA SER A 160 8.75 -4.21 0.49
C SER A 160 9.29 -3.84 -0.87
N VAL A 161 10.38 -3.07 -0.87
CA VAL A 161 11.32 -3.02 -1.99
C VAL A 161 12.28 -4.20 -1.81
N THR A 162 11.88 -5.40 -2.22
CA THR A 162 12.75 -6.59 -2.12
C THR A 162 13.77 -6.58 -3.25
N GLN A 163 15.01 -6.93 -2.94
CA GLN A 163 15.94 -7.45 -3.95
C GLN A 163 15.40 -8.78 -4.51
N GLU A 164 15.70 -9.04 -5.77
CA GLU A 164 15.34 -10.25 -6.52
C GLU A 164 15.45 -11.52 -5.67
N THR A 165 14.33 -12.23 -5.53
CA THR A 165 14.29 -13.53 -4.87
C THR A 165 14.32 -14.63 -5.93
N ASN A 166 15.31 -15.52 -5.84
CA ASN A 166 15.42 -16.70 -6.70
C ASN A 166 14.49 -17.86 -6.27
N ASP A 167 13.59 -17.57 -5.34
CA ASP A 167 12.74 -18.55 -4.67
C ASP A 167 11.37 -18.65 -5.34
N GLU A 168 10.83 -19.87 -5.30
CA GLU A 168 9.44 -20.17 -5.65
C GLU A 168 8.62 -20.26 -4.36
N ILE A 169 7.47 -19.58 -4.33
CA ILE A 169 6.55 -19.57 -3.17
C ILE A 169 5.18 -20.08 -3.59
N THR A 170 4.65 -21.03 -2.83
CA THR A 170 3.28 -21.49 -2.97
C THR A 170 2.38 -20.70 -2.02
N THR A 171 1.47 -19.87 -2.55
CA THR A 171 0.51 -19.08 -1.75
C THR A 171 -0.87 -19.04 -2.39
N SER A 172 -1.93 -19.02 -1.57
CA SER A 172 -3.30 -18.85 -2.08
C SER A 172 -3.68 -17.38 -2.28
N ASN A 173 -3.14 -16.49 -1.45
CA ASN A 173 -3.43 -15.06 -1.48
C ASN A 173 -2.11 -14.28 -1.52
N LEU A 174 -2.04 -13.32 -2.43
CA LEU A 174 -0.93 -12.39 -2.54
C LEU A 174 -1.48 -10.98 -2.33
N ILE A 175 -0.92 -10.25 -1.37
CA ILE A 175 -1.27 -8.86 -1.09
C ILE A 175 -0.06 -7.99 -1.42
N LEU A 176 -0.26 -7.00 -2.29
CA LEU A 176 0.74 -6.02 -2.68
C LEU A 176 0.36 -4.67 -2.09
N GLU A 177 1.17 -4.16 -1.18
CA GLU A 177 1.03 -2.80 -0.67
C GLU A 177 1.62 -1.78 -1.65
N TYR A 178 1.09 -0.57 -1.66
CA TYR A 178 1.35 0.51 -2.64
C TYR A 178 2.82 0.89 -2.85
N GLN A 179 3.71 0.54 -1.93
CA GLN A 179 5.15 0.79 -1.97
C GLN A 179 5.99 -0.44 -2.37
N THR A 180 5.32 -1.53 -2.75
CA THR A 180 5.97 -2.77 -3.17
C THR A 180 6.71 -2.60 -4.49
N TYR A 181 7.97 -3.02 -4.50
CA TYR A 181 8.74 -3.24 -5.70
C TYR A 181 9.51 -4.55 -5.53
N SER A 182 9.11 -5.60 -6.23
CA SER A 182 9.62 -6.95 -5.95
C SER A 182 9.78 -7.80 -7.18
N LYS A 183 10.72 -8.76 -7.12
CA LYS A 183 10.92 -9.78 -8.14
C LYS A 183 10.97 -11.18 -7.51
N PHE A 184 10.18 -12.09 -8.06
CA PHE A 184 10.14 -13.51 -7.69
C PHE A 184 10.41 -14.40 -8.90
N ARG A 185 11.07 -15.52 -8.66
CA ARG A 185 11.20 -16.59 -9.64
C ARG A 185 9.86 -17.26 -9.91
N GLY A 186 9.09 -17.60 -8.87
CA GLY A 186 7.79 -18.22 -9.10
C GLY A 186 6.80 -18.06 -7.96
N ILE A 187 5.53 -17.96 -8.34
CA ILE A 187 4.41 -17.98 -7.40
C ILE A 187 3.43 -19.07 -7.84
N GLU A 188 3.14 -20.00 -6.95
CA GLU A 188 2.29 -21.15 -7.22
C GLU A 188 1.00 -21.17 -6.41
N ASN A 189 -0.04 -21.79 -6.98
CA ASN A 189 -1.35 -22.00 -6.37
C ASN A 189 -2.09 -20.70 -6.02
N LEU A 190 -1.76 -19.59 -6.71
CA LEU A 190 -2.37 -18.29 -6.46
C LEU A 190 -3.85 -18.32 -6.84
N SER A 191 -4.72 -17.86 -5.94
CA SER A 191 -6.17 -17.76 -6.20
C SER A 191 -6.65 -16.31 -6.17
N ASN A 192 -6.13 -15.51 -5.23
CA ASN A 192 -6.50 -14.11 -5.09
C ASN A 192 -5.26 -13.21 -5.05
N LEU A 193 -5.30 -12.14 -5.83
CA LEU A 193 -4.31 -11.06 -5.84
C LEU A 193 -4.99 -9.80 -5.30
N TYR A 194 -4.44 -9.20 -4.25
CA TYR A 194 -4.89 -7.94 -3.69
C TYR A 194 -3.83 -6.87 -4.02
N ILE A 195 -4.27 -5.79 -4.66
CA ILE A 195 -3.44 -4.68 -5.09
C ILE A 195 -3.93 -3.47 -4.30
N ASN A 196 -3.21 -3.13 -3.24
CA ASN A 196 -3.43 -1.90 -2.50
C ASN A 196 -2.59 -0.82 -3.17
N PHE A 197 -3.25 0.20 -3.72
CA PHE A 197 -2.57 1.22 -4.51
C PHE A 197 -3.06 2.61 -4.17
N SER A 198 -2.25 3.57 -4.59
CA SER A 198 -2.55 4.99 -4.68
C SER A 198 -2.21 5.42 -6.11
N LEU A 199 -2.84 6.46 -6.64
CA LEU A 199 -2.47 6.95 -7.97
C LEU A 199 -1.07 7.55 -8.00
N SER A 200 -0.61 8.11 -6.87
CA SER A 200 0.76 8.59 -6.76
C SER A 200 1.77 7.45 -6.56
N LYS A 201 1.31 6.27 -6.11
CA LYS A 201 2.15 5.10 -5.79
C LYS A 201 1.44 3.80 -6.12
N VAL A 202 1.82 3.20 -7.24
CA VAL A 202 1.31 1.89 -7.70
C VAL A 202 2.39 0.85 -7.45
N PRO A 203 2.06 -0.31 -6.83
CA PRO A 203 3.04 -1.35 -6.61
C PRO A 203 3.48 -1.99 -7.91
N PHE A 204 4.71 -2.51 -7.94
CA PHE A 204 5.24 -3.27 -9.07
C PHE A 204 5.80 -4.62 -8.60
N LEU A 205 5.33 -5.70 -9.23
CA LEU A 205 5.79 -7.06 -8.97
C LEU A 205 6.15 -7.75 -10.29
N TYR A 206 7.35 -8.32 -10.35
CA TYR A 206 7.77 -9.19 -11.43
C TYR A 206 7.81 -10.66 -10.97
N ILE A 207 7.26 -11.57 -11.77
CA ILE A 207 7.21 -13.01 -11.47
C ILE A 207 7.64 -13.79 -12.71
N GLU A 208 8.72 -14.57 -12.69
CA GLU A 208 9.09 -15.32 -13.89
C GLU A 208 8.04 -16.40 -14.23
N ASN A 209 7.56 -17.15 -13.24
CA ASN A 209 6.55 -18.19 -13.42
C ASN A 209 5.35 -18.03 -12.46
N LEU A 210 4.19 -17.65 -13.01
CA LEU A 210 2.94 -17.44 -12.27
C LEU A 210 1.96 -18.60 -12.50
N GLN A 211 1.80 -19.48 -11.50
CA GLN A 211 0.86 -20.59 -11.53
C GLN A 211 -0.37 -20.30 -10.66
N VAL A 212 -1.51 -20.09 -11.32
CA VAL A 212 -2.82 -19.79 -10.72
C VAL A 212 -3.63 -21.06 -10.54
N ARG A 213 -4.29 -21.15 -9.38
CA ARG A 213 -5.18 -22.25 -9.03
C ARG A 213 -6.40 -22.25 -9.93
N ASN A 214 -6.69 -23.40 -10.55
CA ASN A 214 -7.81 -23.57 -11.48
C ASN A 214 -7.78 -22.60 -12.68
N GLU A 215 -6.62 -22.01 -13.01
CA GLU A 215 -6.43 -21.10 -14.16
C GLU A 215 -7.29 -19.82 -14.11
N LYS A 216 -7.95 -19.54 -12.97
CA LYS A 216 -8.82 -18.38 -12.74
C LYS A 216 -8.28 -17.51 -11.61
N LEU A 217 -7.86 -16.30 -11.93
CA LEU A 217 -7.33 -15.36 -10.95
C LEU A 217 -8.38 -14.33 -10.54
N LYS A 218 -8.61 -14.16 -9.25
CA LYS A 218 -9.41 -13.05 -8.74
C LYS A 218 -8.49 -11.91 -8.29
N ILE A 219 -8.68 -10.73 -8.85
CA ILE A 219 -7.87 -9.55 -8.56
C ILE A 219 -8.72 -8.52 -7.85
N HIS A 220 -8.28 -8.09 -6.68
CA HIS A 220 -8.91 -7.07 -5.86
C HIS A 220 -8.05 -5.81 -5.92
N CYS A 221 -8.58 -4.73 -6.48
CA CYS A 221 -7.89 -3.44 -6.55
C CYS A 221 -8.48 -2.52 -5.47
N LEU A 222 -7.68 -2.19 -4.46
CA LEU A 222 -8.05 -1.33 -3.34
C LEU A 222 -7.31 0.01 -3.46
N ASN A 223 -8.05 1.11 -3.63
CA ASN A 223 -7.46 2.44 -3.49
C ASN A 223 -7.43 2.82 -2.00
N ILE A 224 -6.23 3.00 -1.44
CA ILE A 224 -6.02 3.28 -0.01
C ILE A 224 -6.03 4.76 0.34
N VAL A 225 -5.90 5.67 -0.65
CA VAL A 225 -5.82 7.11 -0.40
C VAL A 225 -7.13 7.79 -0.78
N SER A 226 -7.88 8.17 0.25
CA SER A 226 -9.20 8.76 0.10
C SER A 226 -9.20 10.18 -0.48
N SER A 227 -8.09 10.91 -0.33
CA SER A 227 -7.94 12.28 -0.80
C SER A 227 -7.49 12.39 -2.26
N GLU A 228 -7.08 11.28 -2.88
CA GLU A 228 -6.68 11.25 -4.28
C GLU A 228 -7.91 11.17 -5.18
N GLN A 229 -8.40 12.33 -5.58
CA GLN A 229 -9.41 12.46 -6.62
C GLN A 229 -8.72 12.75 -7.96
N LEU A 230 -9.16 12.08 -9.01
CA LEU A 230 -8.75 12.41 -10.37
C LEU A 230 -9.59 13.61 -10.80
N PHE A 231 -8.96 14.79 -10.83
CA PHE A 231 -9.66 16.03 -11.14
C PHE A 231 -9.72 16.35 -12.65
N VAL A 232 -8.93 15.70 -13.51
CA VAL A 232 -8.82 16.09 -14.93
C VAL A 232 -8.69 14.89 -15.87
N ASP A 233 -9.73 14.65 -16.67
CA ASP A 233 -9.82 13.59 -17.67
C ASP A 233 -8.78 13.70 -18.80
N ASP A 234 -8.38 14.93 -19.12
CA ASP A 234 -7.52 15.26 -20.25
C ASP A 234 -6.02 15.03 -19.98
N MET A 235 -5.60 14.95 -18.72
CA MET A 235 -4.21 14.65 -18.33
C MET A 235 -3.89 13.14 -18.30
N VAL A 236 -4.91 12.29 -18.41
CA VAL A 236 -4.82 10.84 -18.22
C VAL A 236 -4.78 10.08 -19.57
N GLN A 237 -4.74 10.82 -20.68
CA GLN A 237 -4.67 10.21 -22.01
C GLN A 237 -3.35 9.44 -22.13
N ASN A 238 -3.45 8.14 -22.42
CA ASN A 238 -2.33 7.20 -22.59
C ASN A 238 -1.60 6.76 -21.31
N ILE A 239 -2.19 6.93 -20.12
CA ILE A 239 -1.62 6.33 -18.90
C ILE A 239 -1.85 4.81 -18.95
N SER A 240 -0.74 4.08 -18.91
CA SER A 240 -0.68 2.63 -18.72
C SER A 240 0.36 2.34 -17.64
N ILE A 241 -0.08 1.87 -16.48
CA ILE A 241 0.80 1.59 -15.34
C ILE A 241 0.79 0.10 -15.09
N ASP A 242 1.92 -0.55 -15.36
CA ASP A 242 2.10 -1.97 -15.13
C ASP A 242 2.23 -2.25 -13.62
N VAL A 243 1.52 -3.26 -13.12
CA VAL A 243 1.43 -3.59 -11.68
C VAL A 243 2.06 -4.94 -11.39
N VAL A 244 1.71 -5.96 -12.17
CA VAL A 244 2.24 -7.30 -12.03
C VAL A 244 2.60 -7.85 -13.40
N CYS A 245 3.88 -8.13 -13.61
CA CYS A 245 4.42 -8.66 -14.86
C CYS A 245 4.94 -10.09 -14.70
N PHE A 246 4.81 -10.92 -15.74
CA PHE A 246 5.27 -12.30 -15.73
C PHE A 246 5.66 -12.86 -17.11
N ASN A 247 6.62 -13.81 -17.14
CA ASN A 247 7.04 -14.48 -18.39
C ASN A 247 6.09 -15.62 -18.73
N HIS A 248 5.89 -16.51 -17.77
CA HIS A 248 5.13 -17.73 -17.94
C HIS A 248 3.93 -17.72 -17.00
N SER A 249 2.76 -18.06 -17.52
CA SER A 249 1.57 -18.23 -16.68
C SER A 249 0.56 -19.18 -17.29
N ASN A 250 -0.19 -19.86 -16.42
CA ASN A 250 -1.35 -20.66 -16.77
C ASN A 250 -2.69 -19.90 -16.60
N VAL A 251 -2.68 -18.58 -16.37
CA VAL A 251 -3.90 -17.77 -16.26
C VAL A 251 -4.66 -17.80 -17.59
N LYS A 252 -5.88 -18.35 -17.58
CA LYS A 252 -6.79 -18.35 -18.73
C LYS A 252 -7.88 -17.28 -18.61
N ASP A 253 -8.29 -16.98 -17.38
CA ASP A 253 -9.37 -16.04 -17.09
C ASP A 253 -9.05 -15.28 -15.79
N PHE A 254 -9.51 -14.03 -15.70
CA PHE A 254 -9.35 -13.23 -14.49
C PHE A 254 -10.57 -12.33 -14.25
N GLN A 255 -10.94 -12.19 -12.98
CA GLN A 255 -12.00 -11.30 -12.53
C GLN A 255 -11.40 -10.17 -11.71
N VAL A 256 -11.74 -8.93 -12.05
CA VAL A 256 -11.31 -7.75 -11.30
C VAL A 256 -12.45 -7.22 -10.44
N VAL A 257 -12.18 -7.00 -9.16
CA VAL A 257 -13.07 -6.37 -8.19
C VAL A 257 -12.42 -5.09 -7.71
N TYR A 258 -13.07 -3.96 -7.94
CA TYR A 258 -12.61 -2.66 -7.46
C TYR A 258 -13.27 -2.36 -6.12
N ILE A 259 -12.46 -1.99 -5.15
CA ILE A 259 -12.87 -1.63 -3.80
C ILE A 259 -12.35 -0.22 -3.55
N SER A 260 -13.26 0.71 -3.30
CA SER A 260 -12.92 2.07 -2.91
C SER A 260 -14.06 2.68 -2.12
N ASP A 261 -13.70 3.51 -1.15
CA ASP A 261 -14.65 4.33 -0.43
C ASP A 261 -15.04 5.61 -1.20
N HIS A 262 -14.53 5.78 -2.44
CA HIS A 262 -14.73 6.97 -3.28
C HIS A 262 -15.52 6.69 -4.55
N TRP A 263 -16.44 7.61 -4.85
CA TRP A 263 -17.36 7.54 -6.00
C TRP A 263 -16.68 7.55 -7.36
N GLN A 264 -15.37 7.78 -7.48
CA GLN A 264 -14.64 7.78 -8.77
C GLN A 264 -13.92 6.45 -9.05
N PHE A 265 -13.94 5.51 -8.11
CA PHE A 265 -13.22 4.23 -8.19
C PHE A 265 -14.12 3.02 -7.96
N ASP A 266 -15.42 3.24 -7.75
CA ASP A 266 -16.38 2.15 -7.75
C ASP A 266 -16.49 1.52 -9.15
N SER A 267 -16.97 0.27 -9.22
CA SER A 267 -17.04 -0.47 -10.47
C SER A 267 -17.82 0.23 -11.61
N LYS A 268 -18.72 1.17 -11.33
CA LYS A 268 -19.52 1.85 -12.35
C LYS A 268 -18.84 3.12 -12.86
N THR A 269 -18.20 3.87 -11.97
CA THR A 269 -17.65 5.21 -12.23
C THR A 269 -16.12 5.24 -12.35
N ARG A 270 -15.44 4.09 -12.19
CA ARG A 270 -13.99 3.98 -12.32
C ARG A 270 -13.45 4.58 -13.62
N VAL A 271 -12.34 5.31 -13.49
CA VAL A 271 -11.59 5.92 -14.60
C VAL A 271 -10.58 4.95 -15.22
N PHE A 272 -10.14 3.93 -14.48
CA PHE A 272 -9.16 2.95 -14.93
C PHE A 272 -9.75 1.54 -14.94
N ASP A 273 -9.30 0.74 -15.90
CA ASP A 273 -9.46 -0.71 -15.96
C ASP A 273 -8.11 -1.39 -15.78
N LEU A 274 -8.08 -2.47 -15.02
CA LEU A 274 -6.99 -3.42 -14.99
C LEU A 274 -7.16 -4.36 -16.19
N VAL A 275 -6.20 -4.31 -17.10
CA VAL A 275 -6.16 -5.11 -18.32
C VAL A 275 -4.91 -5.96 -18.35
N LEU A 276 -4.95 -7.06 -19.10
CA LEU A 276 -3.76 -7.88 -19.37
C LEU A 276 -3.17 -7.45 -20.70
N ARG A 277 -1.88 -7.07 -20.71
CA ARG A 277 -1.15 -6.61 -21.90
C ARG A 277 0.10 -7.43 -22.15
N ASP A 278 0.42 -7.59 -23.43
CA ASP A 278 1.72 -8.10 -23.86
C ASP A 278 2.75 -6.94 -23.87
N ARG A 279 3.93 -7.21 -23.30
CA ARG A 279 5.08 -6.29 -23.16
C ARG A 279 6.35 -7.00 -23.66
N GLY A 280 6.38 -7.32 -24.95
CA GLY A 280 7.45 -8.11 -25.54
C GLY A 280 7.39 -9.55 -25.02
N ASP A 281 8.42 -9.96 -24.28
CA ASP A 281 8.55 -11.32 -23.75
C ASP A 281 7.73 -11.58 -22.47
N HIS A 282 7.00 -10.57 -22.01
CA HIS A 282 6.28 -10.57 -20.74
C HIS A 282 4.81 -10.24 -20.94
N LYS A 283 3.97 -10.68 -20.01
CA LYS A 283 2.59 -10.22 -19.86
C LYS A 283 2.45 -9.45 -18.57
N CYS A 284 1.70 -8.34 -18.60
CA CYS A 284 1.52 -7.47 -17.44
C CYS A 284 0.04 -7.17 -17.20
N PHE A 285 -0.38 -7.28 -15.95
CA PHE A 285 -1.58 -6.61 -15.48
C PHE A 285 -1.27 -5.11 -15.35
N ALA A 286 -1.99 -4.29 -16.09
CA ALA A 286 -1.76 -2.86 -16.18
C ALA A 286 -3.04 -2.08 -15.91
N PHE A 287 -2.94 -1.01 -15.12
CA PHE A 287 -4.00 -0.01 -15.04
C PHE A 287 -3.95 0.86 -16.28
N GLU A 288 -5.04 0.86 -17.05
CA GLU A 288 -5.21 1.68 -18.24
C GLU A 288 -6.47 2.51 -18.15
N LYS A 289 -6.49 3.67 -18.81
CA LYS A 289 -7.70 4.49 -18.87
C LYS A 289 -8.85 3.68 -19.47
N ARG A 290 -9.96 3.62 -18.75
CA ARG A 290 -11.18 2.96 -19.19
C ARG A 290 -11.66 3.65 -20.46
N GLN A 291 -11.81 2.86 -21.52
CA GLN A 291 -12.43 3.35 -22.74
C GLN A 291 -13.92 3.56 -22.49
N PRO A 292 -14.53 4.64 -23.03
CA PRO A 292 -15.97 4.82 -22.95
C PRO A 292 -16.64 3.57 -23.53
N ASP A 293 -17.64 3.04 -22.82
CA ASP A 293 -18.46 1.97 -23.39
C ASP A 293 -19.02 2.47 -24.73
N PRO A 294 -18.82 1.76 -25.85
CA PRO A 294 -19.35 2.19 -27.14
C PRO A 294 -20.88 2.36 -27.14
N LYS A 295 -21.58 1.79 -26.15
CA LYS A 295 -23.02 1.96 -25.93
C LYS A 295 -23.37 3.05 -24.91
N SER A 296 -22.39 3.63 -24.23
CA SER A 296 -22.60 4.81 -23.41
C SER A 296 -23.00 5.96 -24.34
N PRO A 297 -24.10 6.68 -24.07
CA PRO A 297 -24.42 7.87 -24.84
C PRO A 297 -23.21 8.79 -24.74
N SER A 298 -22.59 9.05 -25.89
CA SER A 298 -21.52 10.05 -25.95
C SER A 298 -22.03 11.30 -25.24
N PRO A 299 -21.20 11.96 -24.40
CA PRO A 299 -21.62 13.22 -23.83
C PRO A 299 -21.97 14.10 -25.01
N LYS A 300 -23.28 14.31 -25.23
CA LYS A 300 -23.76 15.17 -26.30
C LYS A 300 -23.06 16.48 -26.00
N LYS A 301 -22.06 16.83 -26.83
CA LYS A 301 -21.47 18.18 -26.79
C LYS A 301 -22.68 19.09 -26.75
N ASN A 302 -22.88 19.79 -25.64
CA ASN A 302 -24.07 20.60 -25.42
C ASN A 302 -23.97 21.77 -26.40
N LEU A 303 -24.31 21.51 -27.66
CA LEU A 303 -24.35 22.46 -28.77
C LEU A 303 -25.26 23.62 -28.38
N THR A 304 -26.27 23.33 -27.56
CA THR A 304 -27.13 24.30 -26.89
C THR A 304 -26.33 25.34 -26.09
N LEU A 305 -25.31 24.95 -25.32
CA LEU A 305 -24.49 25.90 -24.57
C LEU A 305 -23.64 26.78 -25.50
N PHE A 306 -23.06 26.18 -26.55
CA PHE A 306 -22.24 26.90 -27.53
C PHE A 306 -23.04 27.84 -28.44
N ILE A 307 -24.34 27.62 -28.62
CA ILE A 307 -25.23 28.51 -29.39
C ILE A 307 -25.87 29.55 -28.47
N VAL A 308 -26.31 29.17 -27.27
CA VAL A 308 -27.01 30.07 -26.33
C VAL A 308 -26.07 31.17 -25.82
N LEU A 309 -24.80 30.86 -25.53
CA LEU A 309 -23.84 31.83 -25.02
C LEU A 309 -23.60 33.01 -26.00
N PRO A 310 -23.24 32.80 -27.29
CA PRO A 310 -23.05 33.91 -28.23
C PRO A 310 -24.35 34.62 -28.57
N VAL A 311 -25.48 33.91 -28.67
CA VAL A 311 -26.79 34.55 -28.92
C VAL A 311 -27.18 35.47 -27.75
N SER A 312 -26.94 35.05 -26.50
CA SER A 312 -27.16 35.89 -25.32
C SER A 312 -26.31 37.16 -25.34
N VAL A 313 -25.05 37.07 -25.77
CA VAL A 313 -24.15 38.23 -25.88
C VAL A 313 -24.66 39.20 -26.96
N ILE A 314 -25.12 38.70 -28.10
CA ILE A 314 -25.67 39.54 -29.18
C ILE A 314 -26.93 40.28 -28.71
N VAL A 315 -27.84 39.60 -28.00
CA VAL A 315 -29.05 40.23 -27.44
C VAL A 315 -28.70 41.32 -26.43
N LEU A 316 -27.69 41.09 -25.58
CA LEU A 316 -27.22 42.08 -24.62
C LEU A 316 -26.65 43.32 -25.31
N ILE A 317 -25.86 43.14 -26.36
CA ILE A 317 -25.30 44.26 -27.15
C ILE A 317 -26.43 45.08 -27.80
N LEU A 318 -27.44 44.42 -28.39
CA LEU A 318 -28.58 45.10 -28.98
C LEU A 318 -29.36 45.92 -27.95
N LEU A 319 -29.59 45.38 -26.75
CA LEU A 319 -30.25 46.10 -25.67
C LEU A 319 -29.47 47.37 -25.29
N ILE A 320 -28.14 47.30 -25.18
CA ILE A 320 -27.29 48.46 -24.87
C ILE A 320 -27.41 49.53 -25.96
N VAL A 321 -27.40 49.14 -27.24
CA VAL A 321 -27.54 50.09 -28.37
C VAL A 321 -28.90 50.79 -28.33
N VAL A 322 -29.98 50.04 -28.11
CA VAL A 322 -31.35 50.60 -28.02
C VAL A 322 -31.46 51.56 -26.83
N LEU A 323 -30.93 51.18 -25.66
CA LEU A 323 -30.90 52.05 -24.48
C LEU A 323 -30.14 53.33 -24.75
N THR A 324 -28.96 53.24 -25.37
CA THR A 324 -28.14 54.40 -25.71
C THR A 324 -28.89 55.34 -26.66
N PHE A 325 -29.57 54.80 -27.67
CA PHE A 325 -30.40 55.58 -28.58
C PHE A 325 -31.56 56.28 -27.85
N TYR A 326 -32.21 55.59 -26.92
CA TYR A 326 -33.30 56.15 -26.13
C TYR A 326 -32.83 57.28 -25.22
N VAL A 327 -31.68 57.11 -24.56
CA VAL A 327 -31.04 58.14 -23.72
C VAL A 327 -30.69 59.37 -24.54
N ILE A 328 -30.07 59.20 -25.72
CA ILE A 328 -29.75 60.31 -26.63
C ILE A 328 -31.02 61.06 -27.05
N LYS A 329 -32.08 60.33 -27.43
CA LYS A 329 -33.35 60.92 -27.85
C LYS A 329 -34.03 61.67 -26.70
N TRP A 330 -33.99 61.11 -25.50
CA TRP A 330 -34.52 61.74 -24.29
C TRP A 330 -33.77 63.02 -23.94
N HIS A 331 -32.44 63.00 -24.02
CA HIS A 331 -31.59 64.17 -23.74
C HIS A 331 -31.83 65.29 -24.77
N LYS A 332 -31.98 64.96 -26.06
CA LYS A 332 -32.36 65.94 -27.09
C LYS A 332 -33.73 66.56 -26.85
N LYS A 333 -34.73 65.75 -26.45
CA LYS A 333 -36.06 66.25 -26.11
C LYS A 333 -36.02 67.21 -24.90
N HIS A 334 -35.22 66.90 -23.88
CA HIS A 334 -35.12 67.75 -22.69
C HIS A 334 -34.34 69.03 -22.93
N SER A 335 -33.32 69.00 -23.79
CA SER A 335 -32.56 70.17 -24.24
C SER A 335 -33.43 71.18 -25.01
N ILE A 336 -34.35 70.69 -25.84
CA ILE A 336 -35.33 71.55 -26.56
C ILE A 336 -36.32 72.19 -25.58
N ASN A 337 -36.81 71.43 -24.59
CA ASN A 337 -37.72 71.98 -23.58
C ASN A 337 -37.06 73.07 -22.71
N SER A 338 -35.77 72.96 -22.40
CA SER A 338 -35.04 74.01 -21.65
C SER A 338 -34.78 75.27 -22.47
N PHE A 339 -34.78 75.19 -23.80
CA PHE A 339 -34.69 76.37 -24.67
C PHE A 339 -36.02 77.14 -24.73
N MET A 340 -37.17 76.45 -24.79
CA MET A 340 -38.47 77.13 -24.82
C MET A 340 -38.85 77.81 -23.50
N SER A 341 -38.42 77.29 -22.35
CA SER A 341 -38.66 77.95 -21.06
C SER A 341 -37.69 79.12 -20.79
N ALA A 342 -36.58 79.24 -21.54
CA ALA A 342 -35.68 80.39 -21.45
C ALA A 342 -36.20 81.60 -22.25
N GLU A 343 -36.84 81.40 -23.41
CA GLU A 343 -37.39 82.51 -24.22
C GLU A 343 -38.65 83.16 -23.60
N ILE A 344 -39.44 82.41 -22.82
CA ILE A 344 -40.62 82.97 -22.12
C ILE A 344 -40.21 83.82 -20.90
N SER A 345 -39.03 83.61 -20.33
CA SER A 345 -38.53 84.42 -19.20
C SER A 345 -37.91 85.75 -19.63
N GLN A 346 -37.61 85.97 -20.92
CA GLN A 346 -36.96 87.19 -21.40
C GLN A 346 -37.90 88.19 -22.09
N THR A 347 -39.17 87.83 -22.33
CA THR A 347 -40.16 88.75 -22.92
C THR A 347 -40.95 89.59 -21.91
N ASP A 348 -40.84 89.32 -20.60
CA ASP A 348 -41.60 90.03 -19.54
C ASP A 348 -40.79 91.08 -18.75
N VAL A 349 -39.52 91.38 -19.10
CA VAL A 349 -38.66 92.31 -18.32
C VAL A 349 -38.26 93.60 -19.05
N THR A 350 -38.66 93.79 -20.32
CA THR A 350 -38.31 95.01 -21.10
C THR A 350 -39.51 95.87 -21.52
N GLN A 351 -40.61 95.84 -20.76
CA GLN A 351 -41.70 96.83 -20.86
C GLN A 351 -41.99 97.62 -19.55
N GLY A 352 -41.05 97.69 -18.62
CA GLY A 352 -41.22 98.54 -17.45
C GLY A 352 -39.91 98.96 -16.82
N LEU A 353 -39.36 100.09 -17.28
CA LEU A 353 -38.80 101.17 -16.46
C LEU A 353 -38.06 102.20 -17.34
N LEU A 354 -38.68 103.38 -17.42
CA LEU A 354 -38.16 104.73 -17.72
C LEU A 354 -37.69 105.06 -19.14
#